data_AF-A0A6I9WE61-F1
#
_entry.id   AF-A0A6I9WE61-F1
#
_cell.length_a   1.000
_cell.length_b   1.000
_cell.length_c   1.000
_cell.angle_alpha   90.00
_cell.angle_beta   90.00
_cell.angle_gamma   90.00
#
_symmetry.space_group_name_H-M   'P 1'
#
loop_
_entity.id
_entity.type
_entity.pdbx_description
1 polymer ?
#
loop_
_entity_poly.entity_id
_entity_poly.type
_entity_poly.pdbx_seq_one_letter_code
_entity_poly.pdbx_strand_id
1 'polypeptide(L)'
;MHIKKEAYTVVTSIIYTIQVYAVMQSGLCVSVDLMFAVFFLYSSARLEMLCLEIQTAKNKRQINSCIKKHQKIIRFVDKTKDVVQFSLFKTNILMAVMSICGTFPIIHKQSLEVSSQFLCLVLAGYQRLYITAWPANDLMENSERVAIEIYNMSWLGKSQYIIKDMCFIMQRSQKPLLISMGMFLPTLTLKYYAKYFMTTLSYFATMRAIIGD
;
A
#
# COMPACT_ATOMS: atom_id res chain seq x y z
N MET A 1 40.42 9.95 -34.50
CA MET A 1 39.76 10.95 -33.62
C MET A 1 38.25 11.05 -33.87
N HIS A 2 37.79 11.04 -35.14
CA HIS A 2 36.37 11.07 -35.52
C HIS A 2 35.51 9.92 -34.92
N ILE A 3 35.98 8.67 -35.00
CA ILE A 3 35.24 7.48 -34.53
C ILE A 3 34.96 7.53 -33.01
N LYS A 4 35.90 8.06 -32.20
CA LYS A 4 35.69 8.24 -30.74
C LYS A 4 34.63 9.32 -30.45
N LYS A 5 34.54 10.35 -31.30
CA LYS A 5 33.58 11.44 -31.15
C LYS A 5 32.16 10.98 -31.50
N GLU A 6 32.02 10.20 -32.57
CA GLU A 6 30.75 9.57 -32.94
C GLU A 6 30.29 8.56 -31.88
N ALA A 7 31.19 7.69 -31.39
CA ALA A 7 30.86 6.76 -30.31
C ALA A 7 30.43 7.48 -29.02
N TYR A 8 31.09 8.59 -28.67
CA TYR A 8 30.72 9.41 -27.50
C TYR A 8 29.32 10.03 -27.69
N THR A 9 29.04 10.61 -28.86
CA THR A 9 27.72 11.18 -29.17
C THR A 9 26.61 10.13 -29.09
N VAL A 10 26.84 8.92 -29.63
CA VAL A 10 25.87 7.81 -29.56
C VAL A 10 25.60 7.38 -28.12
N VAL A 11 26.64 7.23 -27.29
CA VAL A 11 26.50 6.86 -25.87
C VAL A 11 25.71 7.91 -25.09
N THR A 12 26.03 9.20 -25.30
CA THR A 12 25.30 10.30 -24.67
C THR A 12 23.82 10.32 -25.08
N SER A 13 23.51 10.13 -26.36
CA SER A 13 22.12 10.02 -26.83
C SER A 13 21.36 8.87 -26.18
N ILE A 14 21.98 7.69 -26.04
CA ILE A 14 21.37 6.53 -25.37
C ILE A 14 21.06 6.84 -23.90
N ILE A 15 22.01 7.46 -23.18
CA ILE A 15 21.81 7.84 -21.78
C ILE A 15 20.64 8.81 -21.64
N TYR A 16 20.56 9.83 -22.49
CA TYR A 16 19.44 10.78 -22.46
C TYR A 16 18.10 10.11 -22.74
N THR A 17 18.03 9.20 -23.71
CA THR A 17 16.80 8.43 -23.98
C THR A 17 16.38 7.58 -22.79
N ILE A 18 17.33 6.91 -22.11
CA ILE A 18 17.06 6.13 -20.89
C ILE A 18 16.58 7.04 -19.75
N GLN A 19 17.19 8.21 -19.57
CA GLN A 19 16.80 9.16 -18.53
C GLN A 19 15.38 9.68 -18.75
N VAL A 20 15.02 10.07 -19.98
CA VAL A 20 13.65 10.52 -20.30
C VAL A 20 12.63 9.41 -20.05
N TYR A 21 12.93 8.18 -20.47
CA TYR A 21 12.07 7.03 -20.20
C TYR A 21 11.90 6.76 -18.69
N ALA A 22 12.99 6.82 -17.91
CA ALA A 22 12.94 6.63 -16.46
C ALA A 22 12.11 7.71 -15.73
N VAL A 23 12.21 8.96 -16.17
CA VAL A 23 11.40 10.07 -15.63
C VAL A 23 9.92 9.90 -15.96
N MET A 24 9.59 9.50 -17.20
CA MET A 24 8.20 9.21 -17.56
C MET A 24 7.64 8.02 -16.75
N GLN A 25 8.42 6.96 -16.62
CA GLN A 25 8.03 5.75 -15.89
C GLN A 25 7.82 6.01 -14.39
N SER A 26 8.65 6.85 -13.77
CA SER A 26 8.51 7.18 -12.35
C SER A 26 7.24 8.00 -12.07
N GLY A 27 6.90 8.94 -12.96
CA GLY A 27 5.64 9.69 -12.88
C GLY A 27 4.42 8.78 -12.94
N LEU A 28 4.37 7.86 -13.91
CA LEU A 28 3.29 6.88 -14.04
C LEU A 28 3.19 5.97 -12.79
N CYS A 29 4.33 5.59 -12.22
CA CYS A 29 4.40 4.76 -11.02
C CYS A 29 3.72 5.43 -9.81
N VAL A 30 4.01 6.72 -9.58
CA VAL A 30 3.39 7.50 -8.50
C VAL A 30 1.87 7.62 -8.71
N SER A 31 1.43 7.85 -9.94
CA SER A 31 -0.01 7.90 -10.25
C SER A 31 -0.72 6.59 -9.92
N VAL A 32 -0.09 5.44 -10.18
CA VAL A 32 -0.64 4.12 -9.85
C VAL A 32 -0.75 3.92 -8.34
N ASP A 33 0.25 4.35 -7.56
CA ASP A 33 0.18 4.25 -6.09
C ASP A 33 -0.95 5.12 -5.50
N LEU A 34 -1.12 6.33 -6.03
CA LEU A 34 -2.22 7.21 -5.64
C LEU A 34 -3.57 6.58 -5.98
N MET A 35 -3.68 5.94 -7.15
CA MET A 35 -4.88 5.21 -7.53
C MET A 35 -5.20 4.07 -6.55
N PHE A 36 -4.19 3.33 -6.11
CA PHE A 36 -4.36 2.28 -5.09
C PHE A 36 -4.77 2.84 -3.73
N ALA A 37 -4.14 3.94 -3.29
CA ALA A 37 -4.51 4.61 -2.06
C ALA A 37 -5.98 5.08 -2.08
N VAL A 38 -6.41 5.71 -3.18
CA VAL A 38 -7.81 6.11 -3.38
C VAL A 38 -8.75 4.92 -3.40
N PHE A 39 -8.35 3.83 -4.07
CA PHE A 39 -9.13 2.58 -4.09
C PHE A 39 -9.33 1.98 -2.69
N PHE A 40 -8.29 1.96 -1.86
CA PHE A 40 -8.38 1.50 -0.47
C PHE A 40 -9.23 2.43 0.38
N LEU A 41 -9.01 3.75 0.31
CA LEU A 41 -9.81 4.75 1.02
C LEU A 41 -11.29 4.64 0.63
N TYR A 42 -11.58 4.51 -0.66
CA TYR A 42 -12.93 4.32 -1.16
C TYR A 42 -13.57 3.05 -0.58
N SER A 43 -12.86 1.93 -0.61
CA SER A 43 -13.36 0.66 -0.07
C SER A 43 -13.57 0.74 1.44
N SER A 44 -12.66 1.41 2.14
CA SER A 44 -12.72 1.63 3.59
C SER A 44 -13.91 2.50 3.98
N ALA A 45 -14.09 3.66 3.33
CA ALA A 45 -15.23 4.54 3.53
C ALA A 45 -16.57 3.83 3.26
N ARG A 46 -16.60 2.91 2.28
CA ARG A 46 -17.79 2.08 2.00
C ARG A 46 -18.08 1.05 3.10
N LEU A 47 -17.06 0.53 3.77
CA LEU A 47 -17.24 -0.32 4.96
C LEU A 47 -17.69 0.48 6.17
N GLU A 48 -17.14 1.68 6.36
CA GLU A 48 -17.58 2.59 7.41
C GLU A 48 -19.05 2.97 7.26
N MET A 49 -19.47 3.37 6.05
CA MET A 49 -20.89 3.61 5.76
C MET A 49 -21.76 2.37 6.02
N LEU A 50 -21.26 1.18 5.67
CA LEU A 50 -21.97 -0.07 5.95
C LEU A 50 -22.12 -0.31 7.46
N CYS A 51 -21.10 -0.04 8.26
CA CYS A 51 -21.16 -0.13 9.72
C CYS A 51 -22.27 0.75 10.30
N LEU A 52 -22.39 2.00 9.83
CA LEU A 52 -23.47 2.92 10.24
C LEU A 52 -24.86 2.43 9.82
N GLU A 53 -24.97 1.87 8.62
CA GLU A 53 -26.24 1.27 8.15
C GLU A 53 -26.63 0.03 8.97
N ILE A 54 -25.67 -0.79 9.40
CA ILE A 54 -25.92 -1.97 10.23
C ILE A 54 -26.51 -1.57 11.58
N GLN A 55 -25.94 -0.55 12.24
CA GLN A 55 -26.45 -0.04 13.52
C GLN A 55 -27.90 0.45 13.44
N THR A 56 -28.28 1.05 12.31
CA THR A 56 -29.62 1.64 12.12
C THR A 56 -30.63 0.66 11.50
N ALA A 57 -30.19 -0.50 11.01
CA ALA A 57 -31.04 -1.46 10.34
C ALA A 57 -32.04 -2.12 11.30
N LYS A 58 -33.35 -1.97 11.05
CA LYS A 58 -34.39 -2.64 11.85
C LYS A 58 -35.05 -3.77 11.08
N ASN A 59 -35.23 -3.57 9.78
CA ASN A 59 -36.03 -4.42 8.92
C ASN A 59 -35.20 -5.45 8.14
N LYS A 60 -35.82 -6.60 7.83
CA LYS A 60 -35.21 -7.67 7.00
C LYS A 60 -34.62 -7.14 5.69
N ARG A 61 -35.33 -6.23 5.02
CA ARG A 61 -34.88 -5.62 3.75
C ARG A 61 -33.58 -4.82 3.91
N GLN A 62 -33.44 -4.09 5.01
CA GLN A 62 -32.24 -3.29 5.30
C GLN A 62 -31.04 -4.19 5.57
N ILE A 63 -31.22 -5.24 6.39
CA ILE A 63 -30.17 -6.22 6.69
C ILE A 63 -29.71 -6.94 5.41
N ASN A 64 -30.65 -7.39 4.56
CA ASN A 64 -30.31 -8.00 3.27
C ASN A 64 -29.57 -7.03 2.34
N SER A 65 -29.90 -5.73 2.39
CA SER A 65 -29.17 -4.70 1.64
C SER A 65 -27.74 -4.54 2.16
N CYS A 66 -27.55 -4.52 3.49
CA CYS A 66 -26.23 -4.46 4.12
C CYS A 66 -25.36 -5.66 3.71
N ILE A 67 -25.92 -6.88 3.73
CA ILE A 67 -25.23 -8.10 3.31
C ILE A 67 -24.79 -8.00 1.85
N LYS A 68 -25.68 -7.57 0.95
CA LYS A 68 -25.34 -7.38 -0.48
C LYS A 68 -24.25 -6.33 -0.67
N LYS A 69 -24.30 -5.23 0.08
CA LYS A 69 -23.26 -4.17 0.04
C LYS A 69 -21.92 -4.72 0.52
N HIS A 70 -21.88 -5.43 1.64
CA HIS A 70 -20.68 -6.07 2.18
C HIS A 70 -20.05 -7.03 1.18
N GLN A 71 -20.85 -7.92 0.59
CA GLN A 71 -20.39 -8.86 -0.44
C GLN A 71 -19.85 -8.17 -1.68
N LYS A 72 -20.47 -7.06 -2.10
CA LYS A 72 -19.99 -6.26 -3.24
C LYS A 72 -18.64 -5.61 -2.96
N ILE A 73 -18.44 -5.09 -1.75
CA ILE A 73 -17.15 -4.50 -1.33
C ILE A 73 -16.06 -5.58 -1.30
N ILE A 74 -16.32 -6.72 -0.66
CA ILE A 74 -15.38 -7.86 -0.64
C ILE A 74 -14.98 -8.24 -2.06
N ARG A 75 -15.97 -8.46 -2.95
CA ARG A 75 -15.70 -8.90 -4.32
C ARG A 75 -14.95 -7.86 -5.13
N PHE A 76 -15.15 -6.57 -4.85
CA PHE A 76 -14.38 -5.48 -5.46
C PHE A 76 -12.93 -5.49 -4.97
N VAL A 77 -12.71 -5.66 -3.66
CA VAL A 77 -11.37 -5.74 -3.08
C VAL A 77 -10.61 -6.95 -3.61
N ASP A 78 -11.24 -8.12 -3.62
CA ASP A 78 -10.62 -9.37 -4.08
C ASP A 78 -10.21 -9.30 -5.56
N LYS A 79 -11.02 -8.66 -6.43
CA LYS A 79 -10.70 -8.52 -7.86
C LYS A 79 -9.49 -7.63 -8.13
N THR A 80 -9.30 -6.61 -7.32
CA THR A 80 -8.20 -5.64 -7.51
C THR A 80 -6.95 -6.07 -6.75
N LYS A 81 -7.09 -6.97 -5.78
CA LYS A 81 -6.02 -7.44 -4.90
C LYS A 81 -4.79 -7.87 -5.69
N ASP A 82 -4.89 -8.88 -6.55
CA ASP A 82 -3.73 -9.48 -7.23
C ASP A 82 -2.86 -8.47 -7.99
N VAL A 83 -3.50 -7.53 -8.69
CA VAL A 83 -2.82 -6.45 -9.43
C VAL A 83 -2.07 -5.52 -8.46
N VAL A 84 -2.72 -5.16 -7.35
CA VAL A 84 -2.11 -4.31 -6.32
C VAL A 84 -0.95 -5.03 -5.64
N GLN A 85 -1.11 -6.31 -5.31
CA GLN A 85 -0.05 -7.11 -4.67
C GLN A 85 1.20 -7.17 -5.55
N PHE A 86 1.03 -7.50 -6.84
CA PHE A 86 2.14 -7.58 -7.79
C PHE A 86 2.83 -6.23 -7.97
N SER A 87 2.05 -5.15 -8.11
CA SER A 87 2.61 -3.81 -8.29
C SER A 87 3.38 -3.35 -7.05
N LEU A 88 2.81 -3.51 -5.85
CA LEU A 88 3.46 -3.15 -4.60
C LEU A 88 4.72 -3.98 -4.34
N PHE A 89 4.71 -5.28 -4.65
CA PHE A 89 5.90 -6.12 -4.50
C PHE A 89 7.06 -5.60 -5.35
N LYS A 90 6.80 -5.38 -6.65
CA LYS A 90 7.80 -4.85 -7.59
C LYS A 90 8.36 -3.51 -7.12
N THR A 91 7.50 -2.61 -6.67
CA THR A 91 7.89 -1.25 -6.35
C THR A 91 8.60 -1.16 -5.00
N ASN A 92 8.22 -1.97 -4.01
CA ASN A 92 8.93 -2.05 -2.73
C ASN A 92 10.37 -2.56 -2.90
N ILE A 93 10.58 -3.59 -3.73
CA ILE A 93 11.94 -4.09 -4.02
C ILE A 93 12.79 -3.00 -4.66
N LEU A 94 12.24 -2.30 -5.66
CA LEU A 94 12.96 -1.21 -6.32
C LEU A 94 13.34 -0.10 -5.33
N MET A 95 12.42 0.30 -4.44
CA MET A 95 12.72 1.31 -3.42
C MET A 95 13.75 0.83 -2.40
N ALA A 96 13.73 -0.44 -2.00
CA ALA A 96 14.72 -1.00 -1.09
C ALA A 96 16.13 -0.95 -1.72
N VAL A 97 16.27 -1.37 -2.98
CA VAL A 97 17.54 -1.29 -3.71
C VAL A 97 18.00 0.17 -3.84
N MET A 98 17.11 1.08 -4.23
CA MET A 98 17.44 2.51 -4.34
C MET A 98 17.88 3.12 -3.02
N SER A 99 17.28 2.71 -1.90
CA SER A 99 17.67 3.16 -0.55
C SER A 99 19.09 2.70 -0.18
N ILE A 100 19.42 1.45 -0.47
CA ILE A 100 20.77 0.90 -0.24
C ILE A 100 21.78 1.63 -1.15
N CYS A 101 21.49 1.77 -2.44
CA CYS A 101 22.37 2.47 -3.38
C CYS A 101 22.56 3.96 -3.01
N GLY A 102 21.51 4.63 -2.54
CA GLY A 102 21.55 6.02 -2.10
C GLY A 102 22.38 6.25 -0.82
N THR A 103 22.72 5.19 -0.09
CA THR A 103 23.55 5.28 1.12
C THR A 103 25.03 5.54 0.76
N PHE A 104 25.52 5.06 -0.38
CA PHE A 104 26.94 5.22 -0.78
C PHE A 104 27.37 6.69 -1.01
N PRO A 105 26.63 7.52 -1.78
CA PRO A 105 26.97 8.92 -2.01
C PRO A 105 26.89 9.77 -0.73
N ILE A 106 25.96 9.45 0.17
CA ILE A 106 25.77 10.14 1.45
C ILE A 106 26.98 9.90 2.37
N ILE A 107 27.46 8.66 2.43
CA ILE A 107 28.60 8.30 3.28
C ILE A 107 29.93 8.87 2.74
N HIS A 108 30.13 8.85 1.42
CA HIS A 108 31.36 9.33 0.78
C HIS A 108 31.48 10.88 0.73
N LYS A 109 30.57 11.62 1.38
CA LYS A 109 30.55 13.09 1.38
C LYS A 109 30.70 13.69 -0.03
N GLN A 110 29.95 13.16 -1.00
CA GLN A 110 29.85 13.79 -2.33
C GLN A 110 29.25 15.20 -2.22
N SER A 111 29.24 15.96 -3.32
CA SER A 111 28.71 17.32 -3.33
C SER A 111 27.31 17.40 -2.70
N LEU A 112 27.06 18.51 -2.00
CA LEU A 112 25.78 18.77 -1.31
C LEU A 112 24.56 18.54 -2.22
N GLU A 113 24.68 18.93 -3.49
CA GLU A 113 23.65 18.73 -4.51
C GLU A 113 23.29 17.25 -4.68
N VAL A 114 24.28 16.38 -4.89
CA VAL A 114 24.05 14.95 -5.10
C VAL A 114 23.47 14.31 -3.84
N SER A 115 24.02 14.64 -2.67
CA SER A 115 23.50 14.11 -1.40
C SER A 115 22.05 14.52 -1.14
N SER A 116 21.67 15.75 -1.48
CA SER A 116 20.29 16.23 -1.31
C SER A 116 19.30 15.50 -2.21
N GLN A 117 19.68 15.21 -3.46
CA GLN A 117 18.84 14.48 -4.41
C GLN A 117 18.55 13.05 -3.92
N PHE A 118 19.57 12.35 -3.41
CA PHE A 118 19.39 11.02 -2.85
C PHE A 118 18.53 11.01 -1.59
N LEU A 119 18.72 11.98 -0.69
CA LEU A 119 17.89 12.13 0.50
C LEU A 119 16.41 12.34 0.12
N CYS A 120 16.15 13.22 -0.85
CA CYS A 120 14.78 13.45 -1.36
C CYS A 120 14.16 12.18 -1.95
N LEU A 121 14.92 11.39 -2.72
CA LEU A 121 14.43 10.12 -3.28
C LEU A 121 14.07 9.10 -2.21
N VAL A 122 14.90 8.99 -1.17
CA VAL A 122 14.65 8.08 -0.04
C VAL A 122 13.40 8.51 0.73
N LEU A 123 13.27 9.80 1.05
CA LEU A 123 12.10 10.36 1.72
C LEU A 123 10.81 10.16 0.91
N ALA A 124 10.87 10.38 -0.41
CA ALA A 124 9.74 10.14 -1.31
C ALA A 124 9.32 8.65 -1.29
N GLY A 125 10.28 7.73 -1.19
CA GLY A 125 10.00 6.30 -1.03
C GLY A 125 9.25 5.94 0.23
N TYR A 126 9.68 6.49 1.37
CA TYR A 126 8.96 6.31 2.63
C TYR A 126 7.57 6.91 2.58
N GLN A 127 7.44 8.13 2.05
CA GLN A 127 6.15 8.80 1.90
C GLN A 127 5.19 7.98 1.04
N ARG A 128 5.67 7.42 -0.07
CA ARG A 128 4.89 6.54 -0.95
C ARG A 128 4.41 5.28 -0.24
N LEU A 129 5.29 4.62 0.53
CA LEU A 129 4.91 3.44 1.31
C LEU A 129 3.89 3.78 2.39
N TYR A 130 4.03 4.94 3.05
CA TYR A 130 3.07 5.42 4.03
C TYR A 130 1.70 5.70 3.42
N ILE A 131 1.64 6.44 2.30
CA ILE A 131 0.41 6.79 1.58
C ILE A 131 -0.40 5.54 1.17
N THR A 132 0.29 4.44 0.87
CA THR A 132 -0.37 3.18 0.51
C THR A 132 -0.69 2.31 1.74
N ALA A 133 0.19 2.28 2.74
CA ALA A 133 0.02 1.48 3.95
C ALA A 133 -1.10 1.99 4.88
N TRP A 134 -1.27 3.31 4.98
CA TRP A 134 -2.29 3.90 5.85
C TRP A 134 -3.72 3.49 5.44
N PRO A 135 -4.16 3.71 4.18
CA PRO A 135 -5.47 3.26 3.72
C PRO A 135 -5.66 1.74 3.76
N ALA A 136 -4.60 0.97 3.52
CA ALA A 136 -4.69 -0.49 3.62
C ALA A 136 -4.93 -0.96 5.06
N ASN A 137 -4.31 -0.28 6.04
CA ASN A 137 -4.54 -0.55 7.46
C ASN A 137 -5.97 -0.15 7.88
N ASP A 138 -6.42 1.02 7.44
CA ASP A 138 -7.79 1.50 7.69
C ASP A 138 -8.85 0.57 7.06
N LEU A 139 -8.61 0.08 5.84
CA LEU A 139 -9.45 -0.93 5.18
C LEU A 139 -9.54 -2.23 5.99
N MET A 140 -8.41 -2.70 6.53
CA MET A 140 -8.35 -3.87 7.40
C MET A 140 -9.19 -3.65 8.67
N GLU A 141 -8.95 -2.56 9.39
CA GLU A 141 -9.65 -2.22 10.63
C GLU A 141 -11.16 -2.09 10.41
N ASN A 142 -11.58 -1.34 9.39
CA ASN A 142 -12.99 -1.19 9.06
C ASN A 142 -13.65 -2.50 8.62
N SER A 143 -12.89 -3.45 8.04
CA SER A 143 -13.41 -4.78 7.70
C SER A 143 -13.68 -5.64 8.94
N GLU A 144 -12.86 -5.51 9.98
CA GLU A 144 -13.05 -6.20 11.27
C GLU A 144 -14.19 -5.56 12.07
N ARG A 145 -14.27 -4.23 12.03
CA ARG A 145 -15.32 -3.44 12.70
C ARG A 145 -16.72 -3.90 12.32
N VAL A 146 -16.93 -4.34 11.07
CA VAL A 146 -18.22 -4.90 10.61
C VAL A 146 -18.72 -6.02 11.52
N ALA A 147 -17.84 -6.93 11.95
CA ALA A 147 -18.23 -8.04 12.84
C ALA A 147 -18.73 -7.53 14.20
N ILE A 148 -18.03 -6.52 14.75
CA ILE A 148 -18.35 -5.91 16.03
C ILE A 148 -19.70 -5.18 15.96
N GLU A 149 -19.96 -4.45 14.88
CA GLU A 149 -21.23 -3.73 14.70
C GLU A 149 -22.43 -4.66 14.54
N ILE A 150 -22.24 -5.80 13.86
CA ILE A 150 -23.29 -6.82 13.76
C ILE A 150 -23.56 -7.45 15.12
N TYR A 151 -22.50 -7.71 15.90
CA TYR A 151 -22.64 -8.25 17.25
C TYR A 151 -23.40 -7.32 18.19
N ASN A 152 -23.09 -6.01 18.15
CA ASN A 152 -23.72 -4.99 19.00
C ASN A 152 -25.18 -4.67 18.63
N MET A 153 -25.64 -5.11 17.47
CA MET A 153 -27.01 -4.93 17.02
C MET A 153 -28.01 -5.66 17.94
N SER A 154 -29.23 -5.14 18.14
CA SER A 154 -30.24 -5.86 18.92
C SER A 154 -30.72 -7.12 18.18
N TRP A 155 -30.44 -8.30 18.74
CA TRP A 155 -30.86 -9.61 18.18
C TRP A 155 -32.28 -10.01 18.63
N LEU A 156 -32.73 -9.46 19.76
CA LEU A 156 -33.99 -9.84 20.40
C LEU A 156 -35.19 -9.44 19.54
N GLY A 157 -36.13 -10.37 19.37
CA GLY A 157 -37.33 -10.15 18.55
C GLY A 157 -37.11 -10.25 17.03
N LYS A 158 -35.90 -10.58 16.55
CA LYS A 158 -35.66 -10.84 15.12
C LYS A 158 -35.99 -12.29 14.76
N SER A 159 -36.48 -12.49 13.53
CA SER A 159 -36.77 -13.83 13.02
C SER A 159 -35.51 -14.69 12.92
N GLN A 160 -35.64 -16.01 13.07
CA GLN A 160 -34.53 -16.97 12.96
C GLN A 160 -33.72 -16.85 11.67
N TYR A 161 -34.37 -16.55 10.53
CA TYR A 161 -33.70 -16.32 9.25
C TYR A 161 -32.72 -15.14 9.30
N ILE A 162 -33.13 -14.03 9.93
CA ILE A 162 -32.30 -12.83 10.08
C ILE A 162 -31.10 -13.10 10.98
N ILE A 163 -31.32 -13.78 12.10
CA ILE A 163 -30.26 -14.16 13.03
C ILE A 163 -29.21 -15.03 12.31
N LYS A 164 -29.67 -16.00 11.50
CA LYS A 164 -28.78 -16.86 10.70
C LYS A 164 -27.95 -16.05 9.69
N ASP A 165 -28.59 -15.12 8.98
CA ASP A 165 -27.90 -14.24 8.03
C ASP A 165 -26.84 -13.37 8.72
N MET A 166 -27.16 -12.82 9.91
CA MET A 166 -26.22 -12.07 10.75
C MET A 166 -25.03 -12.92 11.20
N CYS A 167 -25.25 -14.17 11.63
CA CYS A 167 -24.16 -15.08 11.97
C CYS A 167 -23.21 -15.29 10.78
N PHE A 168 -23.75 -15.47 9.56
CA PHE A 168 -22.91 -15.66 8.37
C PHE A 168 -22.07 -14.43 8.04
N ILE A 169 -22.64 -13.22 8.08
CA ILE A 169 -21.86 -12.01 7.81
C ILE A 169 -20.82 -11.75 8.91
N MET A 170 -21.15 -12.03 10.18
CA MET A 170 -20.21 -11.92 11.29
C MET A 170 -19.03 -12.89 11.10
N GLN A 171 -19.31 -14.16 10.81
CA GLN A 171 -18.27 -15.17 10.53
C GLN A 171 -17.42 -14.81 9.30
N ARG A 172 -18.03 -14.22 8.25
CA ARG A 172 -17.28 -13.74 7.08
C ARG A 172 -16.38 -12.55 7.44
N SER A 173 -16.84 -11.65 8.30
CA SER A 173 -16.13 -10.44 8.70
C SER A 173 -14.93 -10.71 9.63
N GLN A 174 -14.90 -11.87 10.29
CA GLN A 174 -13.71 -12.36 11.00
C GLN A 174 -12.50 -12.64 10.09
N LYS A 175 -12.71 -12.67 8.76
CA LYS A 175 -11.61 -12.72 7.78
C LYS A 175 -11.38 -11.30 7.23
N PRO A 176 -10.44 -10.53 7.81
CA PRO A 176 -10.20 -9.15 7.41
C PRO A 176 -9.76 -9.04 5.95
N LEU A 177 -10.03 -7.87 5.36
CA LEU A 177 -9.60 -7.55 4.00
C LEU A 177 -8.13 -7.13 4.01
N LEU A 178 -7.27 -8.14 3.91
CA LEU A 178 -5.82 -7.97 3.92
C LEU A 178 -5.24 -7.87 2.50
N ILE A 179 -4.41 -6.85 2.31
CA ILE A 179 -3.57 -6.67 1.13
C ILE A 179 -2.17 -7.19 1.45
N SER A 180 -1.85 -8.41 1.04
CA SER A 180 -0.48 -8.97 1.17
C SER A 180 0.40 -8.49 0.02
N MET A 181 1.69 -8.23 0.24
CA MET A 181 2.62 -7.80 -0.81
C MET A 181 3.27 -8.97 -1.55
N GLY A 182 2.48 -10.00 -1.91
CA GLY A 182 2.96 -11.22 -2.56
C GLY A 182 3.57 -12.24 -1.59
N MET A 183 4.10 -13.35 -2.12
CA MET A 183 4.42 -14.56 -1.36
C MET A 183 5.52 -14.38 -0.29
N PHE A 184 6.43 -13.41 -0.46
CA PHE A 184 7.59 -13.21 0.41
C PHE A 184 7.51 -12.01 1.35
N LEU A 185 6.61 -11.04 1.09
CA LEU A 185 6.47 -9.84 1.90
C LEU A 185 5.22 -9.92 2.79
N PRO A 186 5.30 -9.43 4.04
CA PRO A 186 4.18 -9.44 4.96
C PRO A 186 3.06 -8.50 4.49
N THR A 187 1.92 -8.56 5.18
CA THR A 187 0.74 -7.74 4.88
C THR A 187 1.05 -6.25 4.95
N LEU A 188 0.56 -5.50 3.95
CA LEU A 188 0.66 -4.05 3.91
C LEU A 188 -0.15 -3.46 5.06
N THR A 189 0.57 -3.00 6.08
CA THR A 189 0.03 -2.45 7.32
C THR A 189 0.93 -1.33 7.81
N LEU A 190 0.42 -0.47 8.69
CA LEU A 190 1.25 0.56 9.31
C LEU A 190 2.37 -0.05 10.17
N LYS A 191 2.14 -1.25 10.74
CA LYS A 191 3.16 -2.04 11.44
C LYS A 191 4.31 -2.44 10.51
N TYR A 192 4.00 -2.88 9.28
CA TYR A 192 5.02 -3.17 8.28
C TYR A 192 5.83 -1.92 7.91
N TYR A 193 5.16 -0.80 7.67
CA TYR A 193 5.82 0.47 7.38
C TYR A 193 6.81 0.86 8.48
N ALA A 194 6.40 0.80 9.75
CA ALA A 194 7.26 1.11 10.88
C ALA A 194 8.47 0.18 10.94
N LYS A 195 8.27 -1.14 10.72
CA LYS A 195 9.37 -2.11 10.66
C LYS A 195 10.34 -1.79 9.52
N TYR A 196 9.83 -1.52 8.31
CA TYR A 196 10.63 -1.18 7.14
C TYR A 196 11.49 0.06 7.39
N PHE A 197 10.90 1.11 7.97
CA PHE A 197 11.60 2.34 8.33
C PHE A 197 12.74 2.08 9.34
N MET A 198 12.44 1.38 10.44
CA MET A 198 13.43 1.05 11.47
C MET A 198 14.57 0.21 10.91
N THR A 199 14.25 -0.83 10.13
CA THR A 199 15.25 -1.69 9.50
C THR A 199 16.17 -0.90 8.58
N THR A 200 15.63 0.02 7.79
CA THR A 200 16.44 0.84 6.89
C THR A 200 17.36 1.81 7.65
N LEU A 201 16.88 2.42 8.74
CA LEU A 201 17.72 3.24 9.62
C LEU A 201 18.84 2.42 10.26
N SER A 202 18.55 1.20 10.72
CA SER A 202 19.58 0.29 11.25
C SER A 202 20.63 -0.04 10.20
N TYR A 203 20.23 -0.39 8.96
CA TYR A 203 21.16 -0.63 7.86
C TYR A 203 22.03 0.59 7.55
N PHE A 204 21.43 1.79 7.51
CA PHE A 204 22.17 3.03 7.30
C PHE A 204 23.20 3.27 8.41
N ALA A 205 22.82 3.10 9.68
CA ALA A 205 23.72 3.25 10.82
C ALA A 205 24.88 2.25 10.78
N THR A 206 24.61 0.98 10.46
CA THR A 206 25.63 -0.06 10.32
C THR A 206 26.60 0.25 9.18
N MET A 207 26.10 0.61 7.99
CA MET A 207 26.95 0.98 6.86
C MET A 207 27.83 2.21 7.17
N ARG A 208 27.27 3.20 7.87
CA ARG A 208 28.01 4.37 8.31
C ARG A 208 29.11 4.01 9.32
N ALA A 209 28.87 3.07 10.22
CA ALA A 209 29.89 2.59 11.16
C ALA A 209 31.03 1.86 10.43
N ILE A 210 30.71 0.95 9.52
CA ILE A 210 31.72 0.15 8.78
C ILE A 210 32.59 1.01 7.86
N ILE A 211 32.03 2.03 7.22
CA ILE A 211 32.76 2.89 6.25
C ILE A 211 33.36 4.13 6.94
N GLY A 212 32.88 4.46 8.14
CA GLY A 212 33.36 5.59 8.93
C GLY A 212 34.62 5.30 9.75
N ASP A 213 34.97 4.02 9.92
CA ASP A 213 36.26 3.52 10.38
C ASP A 213 37.24 3.37 9.20
#